data_AF-A0A8D1D7D3-F1
#
_entry.id   AF-A0A8D1D7D3-F1
#
_cell.length_a   1.000
_cell.length_b   1.000
_cell.length_c   1.000
_cell.angle_alpha   90.00
_cell.angle_beta   90.00
_cell.angle_gamma   90.00
#
_symmetry.space_group_name_H-M   'P 1'
#
loop_
_entity.id
_entity.type
_entity.pdbx_description
1 polymer ?
#
loop_
_entity_poly.entity_id
_entity_poly.type
_entity_poly.pdbx_seq_one_letter_code
_entity_poly.pdbx_strand_id
1 'polypeptide(L)'
;MAAASVSETSASQFSNILAEPSKSSGSMVRHSSSPYVVYIHRINLSLIVIYDAPQISLHLPIRKATAEYKCLYLAAIFSALKNLQDKIRCLELERIQAEESVKTLSKETIEYKKVLDEQIQERENSKNEESKHNQELTSQLLAAENKCNLLEKQLEYMRNMVKHAEMERTSVLEKQVSLERERQHDQTHVQNQLEKLDLLEQEYNKLTTMQALVSQLNVKPSRKPGEF
;
A
#
# COMPACT_ATOMS: atom_id res chain seq x y z
N MET A 1 -29.21 16.67 43.21
CA MET A 1 -27.93 16.83 43.91
C MET A 1 -27.04 15.69 43.43
N ALA A 2 -26.09 15.95 42.50
CA ALA A 2 -24.66 16.18 42.75
C ALA A 2 -24.00 14.94 43.40
N ALA A 3 -22.89 14.34 42.95
CA ALA A 3 -21.76 14.71 42.09
C ALA A 3 -21.14 13.39 41.50
N ALA A 4 -20.71 13.30 40.24
CA ALA A 4 -19.38 13.62 39.65
C ALA A 4 -18.17 12.81 40.20
N SER A 5 -17.58 11.96 39.34
CA SER A 5 -16.16 11.49 39.24
C SER A 5 -16.09 10.52 38.04
N VAL A 6 -15.56 10.86 36.84
CA VAL A 6 -14.19 11.15 36.36
C VAL A 6 -13.28 9.91 36.28
N SER A 7 -12.88 9.54 35.04
CA SER A 7 -11.59 9.00 34.55
C SER A 7 -11.79 8.50 33.10
N GLU A 8 -11.52 9.29 32.06
CA GLU A 8 -10.25 9.45 31.32
C GLU A 8 -9.65 8.16 30.73
N THR A 9 -9.74 8.00 29.39
CA THR A 9 -8.59 7.65 28.54
C THR A 9 -8.87 7.82 27.03
N SER A 10 -7.92 8.52 26.38
CA SER A 10 -7.54 8.47 24.96
C SER A 10 -8.53 8.93 23.88
N ALA A 11 -8.59 10.26 23.68
CA ALA A 11 -8.88 10.86 22.38
C ALA A 11 -7.57 10.97 21.57
N SER A 12 -7.48 10.26 20.43
CA SER A 12 -6.39 10.43 19.46
C SER A 12 -6.72 11.59 18.52
N GLN A 13 -6.26 12.80 18.88
CA GLN A 13 -6.26 13.96 18.01
C GLN A 13 -5.13 13.84 16.98
N PHE A 14 -5.47 13.50 15.73
CA PHE A 14 -4.59 13.74 14.59
C PHE A 14 -4.80 15.17 14.09
N SER A 15 -4.10 16.12 14.72
CA SER A 15 -3.91 17.45 14.16
C SER A 15 -2.77 17.37 13.13
N ASN A 16 -3.12 17.44 11.85
CA ASN A 16 -2.15 17.62 10.78
C ASN A 16 -1.45 18.96 10.95
N ILE A 17 -0.19 18.89 11.37
CA ILE A 17 0.74 20.02 11.39
C ILE A 17 1.10 20.32 9.93
N LEU A 18 0.52 21.40 9.41
CA LEU A 18 0.93 22.03 8.17
C LEU A 18 2.33 22.63 8.39
N ALA A 19 3.35 21.94 7.87
CA ALA A 19 4.73 22.41 7.93
C ALA A 19 4.87 23.67 7.06
N GLU A 20 5.12 24.81 7.71
CA GLU A 20 5.61 26.01 7.04
C GLU A 20 7.01 25.77 6.47
N PRO A 21 7.31 26.16 5.22
CA PRO A 21 8.68 26.22 4.76
C PRO A 21 9.32 27.51 5.29
N SER A 22 10.17 27.31 6.29
CA SER A 22 11.49 27.94 6.49
C SER A 22 11.70 29.33 5.86
N LYS A 23 11.60 30.36 6.70
CA LYS A 23 12.12 31.70 6.44
C LYS A 23 13.64 31.64 6.23
N SER A 24 14.07 31.53 4.98
CA SER A 24 15.45 31.80 4.58
C SER A 24 15.67 33.32 4.56
N SER A 25 16.33 33.82 5.59
CA SER A 25 16.80 35.19 5.74
C SER A 25 17.94 35.49 4.76
N GLY A 26 17.61 35.60 3.48
CA GLY A 26 18.46 36.22 2.47
C GLY A 26 18.21 37.73 2.44
N SER A 27 18.90 38.48 3.29
CA SER A 27 18.97 39.94 3.16
C SER A 27 19.75 40.29 1.89
N MET A 28 19.08 40.33 0.74
CA MET A 28 19.57 41.05 -0.42
C MET A 28 19.18 42.51 -0.23
N VAL A 29 20.08 43.27 0.39
CA VAL A 29 20.09 44.73 0.30
C VAL A 29 20.24 45.07 -1.18
N ARG A 30 19.10 45.22 -1.85
CA ARG A 30 19.04 45.81 -3.18
C ARG A 30 19.42 47.28 -2.99
N HIS A 31 20.68 47.59 -3.25
CA HIS A 31 21.08 48.95 -3.57
C HIS A 31 20.38 49.33 -4.88
N SER A 32 19.11 49.75 -4.75
CA SER A 32 18.36 50.43 -5.79
C SER A 32 18.98 51.82 -5.96
N SER A 33 20.16 51.88 -6.59
CA SER A 33 20.64 53.12 -7.17
C SER A 33 19.73 53.42 -8.36
N SER A 34 18.64 54.12 -8.07
CA SER A 34 17.67 54.57 -9.05
C SER A 34 18.40 55.29 -10.19
N PRO A 35 18.30 54.83 -11.45
CA PRO A 35 18.93 55.47 -12.60
C PRO A 35 18.53 56.95 -12.74
N TYR A 36 17.38 57.33 -12.15
CA TYR A 36 16.89 58.70 -12.08
C TYR A 36 17.80 59.63 -11.26
N VAL A 37 18.41 59.15 -10.17
CA VAL A 37 19.23 59.99 -9.27
C VAL A 37 20.56 60.37 -9.93
N VAL A 38 21.15 59.43 -10.68
CA VAL A 38 22.39 59.66 -11.47
C VAL A 38 22.15 60.65 -12.60
N TYR A 39 20.95 60.62 -13.20
CA TYR A 39 20.55 61.52 -14.27
C TYR A 39 20.42 62.97 -13.80
N ILE A 40 19.79 63.18 -12.63
CA ILE A 40 19.61 64.51 -12.04
C ILE A 40 20.97 65.13 -11.67
N HIS A 41 21.93 64.32 -11.20
CA HIS A 41 23.26 64.83 -10.86
C HIS A 41 24.08 65.22 -12.11
N ARG A 42 23.93 64.48 -13.22
CA ARG A 42 24.62 64.81 -14.48
C ARG A 42 24.08 66.08 -15.17
N ILE A 43 22.78 66.34 -15.07
CA ILE A 43 22.19 67.60 -15.55
C ILE A 43 22.73 68.78 -14.74
N ASN A 44 22.80 68.64 -13.41
CA ASN A 44 23.34 69.70 -12.55
C ASN A 44 24.82 69.99 -12.84
N LEU A 45 25.66 68.96 -13.05
CA LEU A 45 27.06 69.19 -13.44
C LEU A 45 27.17 69.87 -14.82
N SER A 46 26.35 69.47 -15.80
CA SER A 46 26.37 70.10 -17.12
C SER A 46 25.88 71.56 -17.09
N LEU A 47 24.96 71.90 -16.20
CA LEU A 47 24.47 73.26 -16.02
C LEU A 47 25.52 74.13 -15.30
N ILE A 48 26.22 73.58 -14.30
CA ILE A 48 27.29 74.28 -13.57
C ILE A 48 28.46 74.62 -14.49
N VAL A 49 28.86 73.72 -15.40
CA VAL A 49 29.98 73.97 -16.35
C VAL A 49 29.67 75.09 -17.35
N ILE A 50 28.40 75.43 -17.58
CA ILE A 50 28.00 76.51 -18.49
C ILE A 50 28.06 77.90 -17.80
N TYR A 51 28.00 77.97 -16.46
CA TYR A 51 27.93 79.25 -15.72
C TYR A 51 29.28 79.80 -15.22
N ASP A 52 30.37 79.04 -15.28
CA ASP A 52 31.71 79.54 -14.95
C ASP A 52 32.39 80.17 -16.18
N ALA A 53 31.95 81.37 -16.54
CA ALA A 53 32.68 82.25 -17.47
C ALA A 53 33.72 83.10 -16.70
N PRO A 54 34.96 83.27 -17.21
CA PRO A 54 35.97 84.10 -16.56
C PRO A 54 35.58 85.58 -16.61
N GLN A 55 35.83 86.31 -15.52
CA GLN A 55 35.72 87.77 -15.45
C GLN A 55 36.67 88.42 -16.47
N ILE A 56 36.15 88.87 -17.62
CA ILE A 56 36.93 89.61 -18.62
C ILE A 56 36.82 91.10 -18.32
N SER A 57 37.98 91.71 -18.02
CA SER A 57 38.16 93.14 -17.79
C SER A 57 37.52 94.00 -18.89
N LEU A 58 36.81 95.03 -18.43
CA LEU A 58 36.01 95.97 -19.21
C LEU A 58 36.87 96.93 -20.05
N HIS A 59 37.34 96.51 -21.24
CA HIS A 59 37.77 97.45 -22.28
C HIS A 59 37.68 96.86 -23.70
N LEU A 60 36.47 96.58 -24.18
CA LEU A 60 36.20 96.25 -25.59
C LEU A 60 34.88 96.91 -26.05
N PRO A 61 34.79 97.50 -27.26
CA PRO A 61 33.65 98.31 -27.66
C PRO A 61 32.35 97.49 -27.67
N ILE A 62 31.31 98.05 -27.05
CA ILE A 62 29.98 97.47 -26.70
C ILE A 62 29.28 96.74 -27.88
N ARG A 63 29.65 97.02 -29.13
CA ARG A 63 29.11 96.36 -30.34
C ARG A 63 29.77 95.00 -30.68
N LYS A 64 30.97 94.70 -30.17
CA LYS A 64 31.63 93.38 -30.34
C LYS A 64 31.17 92.37 -29.29
N ALA A 65 30.96 92.82 -28.04
CA ALA A 65 30.50 91.97 -26.94
C ALA A 65 29.07 91.40 -27.14
N THR A 66 28.19 92.14 -27.82
CA THR A 66 26.82 91.70 -28.13
C THR A 66 26.76 90.59 -29.19
N ALA A 67 27.70 90.58 -30.13
CA ALA A 67 27.82 89.53 -31.15
C ALA A 67 28.43 88.24 -30.56
N GLU A 68 29.45 88.36 -29.71
CA GLU A 68 30.08 87.24 -29.00
C GLU A 68 29.09 86.55 -28.04
N TYR A 69 28.31 87.32 -27.27
CA TYR A 69 27.26 86.76 -26.39
C TYR A 69 26.17 86.01 -27.17
N LYS A 70 25.76 86.55 -28.32
CA LYS A 70 24.79 85.88 -29.21
C LYS A 70 25.38 84.60 -29.82
N CYS A 71 26.68 84.60 -30.14
CA CYS A 71 27.38 83.43 -30.67
C CYS A 71 27.50 82.31 -29.62
N LEU A 72 27.85 82.66 -28.38
CA LEU A 72 27.92 81.73 -27.25
C LEU A 72 26.54 81.18 -26.86
N TYR A 73 25.50 82.03 -26.85
CA TYR A 73 24.12 81.62 -26.57
C TYR A 73 23.59 80.62 -27.61
N LEU A 74 23.82 80.89 -28.90
CA LEU A 74 23.45 79.97 -29.97
C LEU A 74 24.23 78.64 -29.84
N ALA A 75 25.53 78.68 -29.52
CA ALA A 75 26.32 77.48 -29.28
C ALA A 75 25.78 76.63 -28.11
N ALA A 76 25.37 77.27 -27.02
CA ALA A 76 24.73 76.59 -25.88
C ALA A 76 23.39 75.95 -26.27
N ILE A 77 22.57 76.64 -27.06
CA ILE A 77 21.31 76.08 -27.59
C ILE A 77 21.59 74.87 -28.48
N PHE A 78 22.52 74.97 -29.43
CA PHE A 78 22.86 73.85 -30.31
C PHE A 78 23.40 72.65 -29.52
N SER A 79 24.20 72.88 -28.49
CA SER A 79 24.68 71.83 -27.59
C SER A 79 23.52 71.16 -26.82
N ALA A 80 22.59 71.96 -26.27
CA ALA A 80 21.42 71.44 -25.57
C ALA A 80 20.50 70.63 -26.50
N LEU A 81 20.23 71.13 -27.72
CA LEU A 81 19.43 70.43 -28.72
C LEU A 81 20.09 69.10 -29.13
N LYS A 82 21.40 69.11 -29.38
CA LYS A 82 22.15 67.90 -29.71
C LYS A 82 22.12 66.89 -28.57
N ASN A 83 22.30 67.35 -27.32
CA ASN A 83 22.21 66.49 -26.14
C ASN A 83 20.82 65.84 -25.99
N LEU A 84 19.75 66.61 -26.22
CA LEU A 84 18.38 66.11 -26.19
C LEU A 84 18.12 65.10 -27.31
N GLN A 85 18.60 65.36 -28.54
CA GLN A 85 18.50 64.42 -29.65
C GLN A 85 19.21 63.10 -29.36
N ASP A 86 20.44 63.15 -28.84
CA ASP A 86 21.18 61.96 -28.44
C ASP A 86 20.43 61.20 -27.33
N LYS A 87 19.81 61.93 -26.39
CA LYS A 87 18.98 61.33 -25.33
C LYS A 87 17.78 60.58 -25.87
N ILE A 88 17.05 61.22 -26.78
CA ILE A 88 15.84 60.65 -27.40
C ILE A 88 16.22 59.37 -28.13
N ARG A 89 17.30 59.40 -28.93
CA ARG A 89 17.80 58.20 -29.63
C ARG A 89 18.15 57.07 -28.66
N CYS A 90 18.83 57.36 -27.55
CA CYS A 90 19.14 56.35 -26.54
C CYS A 90 17.87 55.77 -25.92
N LEU A 91 16.90 56.61 -25.55
CA LEU A 91 15.63 56.16 -24.97
C LEU A 91 14.80 55.32 -25.95
N GLU A 92 14.82 55.64 -27.24
CA GLU A 92 14.15 54.84 -28.27
C GLU A 92 14.75 53.43 -28.39
N LEU A 93 16.09 53.31 -28.32
CA LEU A 93 16.77 52.03 -28.31
C LEU A 93 16.43 51.21 -27.05
N GLU A 94 16.47 51.84 -25.87
CA GLU A 94 16.09 51.20 -24.61
C GLU A 94 14.62 50.74 -24.63
N ARG A 95 13.72 51.53 -25.23
CA ARG A 95 12.31 51.16 -25.40
C ARG A 95 12.15 49.91 -26.26
N ILE A 96 12.82 49.85 -27.41
CA ILE A 96 12.79 48.69 -28.32
C ILE A 96 13.31 47.45 -27.60
N GLN A 97 14.43 47.56 -26.89
CA GLN A 97 15.01 46.45 -26.12
C GLN A 97 14.06 45.97 -25.01
N ALA A 98 13.40 46.89 -24.29
CA ALA A 98 12.43 46.54 -23.27
C ALA A 98 11.19 45.85 -23.87
N GLU A 99 10.69 46.32 -25.02
CA GLU A 99 9.58 45.70 -25.75
C GLU A 99 9.92 44.27 -26.19
N GLU A 100 11.13 44.04 -26.70
CA GLU A 100 11.60 42.70 -27.08
C GLU A 100 11.71 41.78 -25.87
N SER A 101 12.25 42.27 -24.76
CA SER A 101 12.33 41.53 -23.49
C SER A 101 10.94 41.08 -23.01
N VAL A 102 9.95 41.99 -23.02
CA VAL A 102 8.56 41.66 -22.64
C VAL A 102 7.94 40.63 -23.58
N LYS A 103 8.19 40.71 -24.90
CA LYS A 103 7.71 39.72 -25.87
C LYS A 103 8.30 38.34 -25.60
N THR A 104 9.60 38.27 -25.29
CA THR A 104 10.28 37.02 -24.95
C THR A 104 9.73 36.43 -23.66
N LEU A 105 9.64 37.22 -22.58
CA LEU A 105 9.07 36.78 -21.30
C LEU A 105 7.62 36.31 -21.44
N SER A 106 6.81 36.98 -22.27
CA SER A 106 5.42 36.58 -22.55
C SER A 106 5.35 35.21 -23.21
N LYS A 107 6.19 34.95 -24.22
CA LYS A 107 6.27 33.64 -24.88
C LYS A 107 6.72 32.57 -23.89
N GLU A 108 7.79 32.82 -23.15
CA GLU A 108 8.29 31.88 -22.14
C GLU A 108 7.22 31.56 -21.09
N THR A 109 6.48 32.57 -20.62
CA THR A 109 5.38 32.37 -19.64
C THR A 109 4.29 31.45 -20.19
N ILE A 110 3.94 31.60 -21.47
CA ILE A 110 2.95 30.73 -22.13
C ILE A 110 3.47 29.29 -22.23
N GLU A 111 4.72 29.11 -22.65
CA GLU A 111 5.34 27.78 -22.75
C GLU A 111 5.48 27.10 -21.37
N TYR A 112 5.93 27.83 -20.35
CA TYR A 112 6.01 27.30 -18.98
C TYR A 112 4.63 26.88 -18.45
N LYS A 113 3.59 27.68 -18.72
CA LYS A 113 2.23 27.31 -18.34
C LYS A 113 1.79 26.02 -19.05
N LYS A 114 2.06 25.91 -20.34
CA LYS A 114 1.71 24.71 -21.13
C LYS A 114 2.39 23.45 -20.58
N VAL A 115 3.70 23.51 -20.32
CA VAL A 115 4.45 22.37 -19.73
C VAL A 115 3.90 22.01 -18.36
N LEU A 116 3.54 23.01 -17.54
CA LEU A 116 2.97 22.77 -16.22
C LEU A 116 1.59 22.10 -16.31
N ASP A 117 0.72 22.57 -17.21
CA ASP A 117 -0.60 21.98 -17.45
C ASP A 117 -0.47 20.53 -17.95
N GLU A 118 0.47 20.25 -18.87
CA GLU A 118 0.78 18.91 -19.35
C GLU A 118 1.27 17.98 -18.22
N GLN A 119 2.17 18.48 -17.35
CA GLN A 119 2.66 17.71 -16.21
C GLN A 119 1.55 17.40 -15.19
N ILE A 120 0.65 18.34 -14.93
CA ILE A 120 -0.51 18.12 -14.07
C ILE A 120 -1.41 17.04 -14.67
N GLN A 121 -1.72 17.14 -15.97
CA GLN A 121 -2.55 16.17 -16.66
C GLN A 121 -1.92 14.76 -16.67
N GLU A 122 -0.62 14.65 -16.93
CA GLU A 122 0.11 13.38 -16.91
C GLU A 122 0.09 12.74 -15.52
N ARG A 123 0.26 13.55 -14.46
CA ARG A 123 0.18 13.09 -13.08
C ARG A 123 -1.22 12.58 -12.73
N GLU A 124 -2.26 13.28 -13.15
CA GLU A 124 -3.66 12.86 -12.93
C GLU A 124 -3.98 11.57 -13.68
N ASN A 125 -3.55 11.46 -14.94
CA ASN A 125 -3.71 10.25 -15.73
C ASN A 125 -2.99 9.06 -15.08
N SER A 126 -1.74 9.24 -14.67
CA SER A 126 -0.96 8.20 -13.98
C SER A 126 -1.64 7.72 -12.71
N LYS A 127 -2.15 8.65 -11.89
CA LYS A 127 -2.89 8.33 -10.66
C LYS A 127 -4.18 7.58 -10.95
N ASN A 128 -4.91 7.95 -12.00
CA ASN A 128 -6.13 7.27 -12.40
C ASN A 128 -5.83 5.84 -12.88
N GLU A 129 -4.81 5.64 -13.71
CA GLU A 129 -4.41 4.31 -14.17
C GLU A 129 -3.93 3.44 -13.00
N GLU A 130 -3.16 3.99 -12.07
CA GLU A 130 -2.77 3.29 -10.84
C GLU A 130 -4.00 2.89 -10.00
N SER A 131 -4.99 3.78 -9.87
CA SER A 131 -6.23 3.47 -9.14
C SER A 131 -7.03 2.33 -9.80
N LYS A 132 -7.11 2.30 -11.13
CA LYS A 132 -7.79 1.24 -11.88
C LYS A 132 -7.07 -0.09 -11.71
N HIS A 133 -5.74 -0.08 -11.85
CA HIS A 133 -4.92 -1.26 -11.64
C HIS A 133 -5.07 -1.82 -10.22
N ASN A 134 -5.07 -0.95 -9.20
CA ASN A 134 -5.28 -1.35 -7.81
C ASN A 134 -6.68 -1.95 -7.58
N GLN A 135 -7.72 -1.41 -8.21
CA GLN A 135 -9.08 -1.97 -8.15
C GLN A 135 -9.15 -3.35 -8.81
N GLU A 136 -8.53 -3.51 -9.97
CA GLU A 136 -8.44 -4.80 -10.66
C GLU A 136 -7.69 -5.83 -9.81
N LEU A 137 -6.52 -5.47 -9.27
CA LEU A 137 -5.73 -6.33 -8.40
C LEU A 137 -6.51 -6.74 -7.15
N THR A 138 -7.24 -5.81 -6.54
CA THR A 138 -8.11 -6.10 -5.38
C THR A 138 -9.21 -7.10 -5.77
N SER A 139 -9.81 -6.94 -6.95
CA SER A 139 -10.83 -7.87 -7.45
C SER A 139 -10.26 -9.26 -7.71
N GLN A 140 -9.04 -9.35 -8.27
CA GLN A 140 -8.34 -10.61 -8.48
C GLN A 140 -7.97 -11.29 -7.16
N LEU A 141 -7.51 -10.53 -6.16
CA LEU A 141 -7.22 -11.05 -4.82
C LEU A 141 -8.47 -11.61 -4.15
N LEU A 142 -9.59 -10.89 -4.18
CA LEU A 142 -10.86 -11.36 -3.62
C LEU A 142 -11.34 -12.65 -4.32
N ALA A 143 -11.20 -12.73 -5.65
CA ALA A 143 -11.53 -13.94 -6.41
C ALA A 143 -10.64 -15.13 -6.01
N ALA A 144 -9.34 -14.90 -5.84
CA ALA A 144 -8.39 -15.92 -5.39
C ALA A 144 -8.70 -16.38 -3.95
N GLU A 145 -8.99 -15.44 -3.04
CA GLU A 145 -9.38 -15.73 -1.67
C GLU A 145 -10.64 -16.60 -1.61
N ASN A 146 -11.67 -16.25 -2.37
CA ASN A 146 -12.90 -17.04 -2.46
C ASN A 146 -12.63 -18.47 -2.97
N LYS A 147 -11.74 -18.62 -3.96
CA LYS A 147 -11.33 -19.93 -4.47
C LYS A 147 -10.60 -20.75 -3.40
N CYS A 148 -9.68 -20.12 -2.66
CA CYS A 148 -8.97 -20.77 -1.55
C CYS A 148 -9.94 -21.22 -0.44
N ASN A 149 -10.86 -20.35 -0.03
CA ASN A 149 -11.89 -20.65 0.97
C ASN A 149 -12.77 -21.85 0.55
N LEU A 150 -13.12 -21.95 -0.74
CA LEU A 150 -13.88 -23.09 -1.25
C LEU A 150 -13.07 -24.39 -1.17
N LEU A 151 -11.81 -24.36 -1.59
CA LEU A 151 -10.92 -25.52 -1.52
C LEU A 151 -10.68 -25.96 -0.08
N GLU A 152 -10.54 -25.02 0.86
CA GLU A 152 -10.39 -25.33 2.28
C GLU A 152 -11.61 -26.05 2.85
N LYS A 153 -12.82 -25.60 2.51
CA LYS A 153 -14.07 -26.30 2.86
C LYS A 153 -14.13 -27.70 2.25
N GLN A 154 -13.69 -27.87 1.01
CA GLN A 154 -13.65 -29.18 0.36
C GLN A 154 -12.66 -30.13 1.02
N LEU A 155 -11.46 -29.64 1.37
CA LEU A 155 -10.47 -30.41 2.11
C LEU A 155 -10.99 -30.83 3.48
N GLU A 156 -11.69 -29.94 4.17
CA GLU A 156 -12.28 -30.26 5.47
C GLU A 156 -13.38 -31.32 5.36
N TYR A 157 -14.23 -31.22 4.33
CA TYR A 157 -15.21 -32.27 4.04
C TYR A 157 -14.54 -33.63 3.77
N MET A 158 -13.46 -33.66 2.98
CA MET A 158 -12.72 -34.89 2.68
C MET A 158 -12.08 -35.49 3.95
N ARG A 159 -11.50 -34.66 4.83
CA ARG A 159 -10.96 -35.11 6.11
C ARG A 159 -12.04 -35.76 6.97
N ASN A 160 -13.22 -35.15 7.05
CA ASN A 160 -14.35 -35.68 7.81
C ASN A 160 -14.86 -37.02 7.23
N MET A 161 -14.92 -37.15 5.91
CA MET A 161 -15.27 -38.42 5.27
C MET A 161 -14.26 -39.53 5.58
N VAL A 162 -12.96 -39.24 5.51
CA VAL A 162 -11.91 -40.21 5.83
C VAL A 162 -12.03 -40.64 7.29
N LYS A 163 -12.16 -39.68 8.21
CA LYS A 163 -12.35 -39.96 9.64
C LYS A 163 -13.57 -40.85 9.90
N HIS A 164 -14.70 -40.57 9.24
CA HIS A 164 -15.90 -41.39 9.36
C HIS A 164 -15.67 -42.81 8.82
N ALA A 165 -15.02 -42.95 7.65
CA ALA A 165 -14.70 -44.25 7.09
C ALA A 165 -13.76 -45.06 8.00
N GLU A 166 -12.78 -44.42 8.63
CA GLU A 166 -11.88 -45.05 9.61
C GLU A 166 -12.60 -45.48 10.89
N MET A 167 -13.53 -44.67 11.39
CA MET A 167 -14.39 -45.00 12.53
C MET A 167 -15.27 -46.22 12.22
N GLU A 168 -15.96 -46.22 11.08
CA GLU A 168 -16.80 -47.36 10.66
C GLU A 168 -15.98 -48.64 10.50
N ARG A 169 -14.79 -48.55 9.88
CA ARG A 169 -13.87 -49.69 9.77
C ARG A 169 -13.50 -50.26 11.14
N THR A 170 -13.16 -49.38 12.08
CA THR A 170 -12.79 -49.77 13.45
C THR A 170 -13.98 -50.44 14.15
N SER A 171 -15.19 -49.87 14.05
CA SER A 171 -16.40 -50.47 14.63
C SER A 171 -16.72 -51.85 14.05
N VAL A 172 -16.58 -52.02 12.73
CA VAL A 172 -16.78 -53.31 12.07
C VAL A 172 -15.75 -54.34 12.54
N LEU A 173 -14.47 -53.95 12.64
CA LEU A 173 -13.41 -54.84 13.14
C LEU A 173 -13.65 -55.26 14.59
N GLU A 174 -14.05 -54.33 15.47
CA GLU A 174 -14.38 -54.63 16.87
C GLU A 174 -15.56 -55.62 16.98
N LYS A 175 -16.61 -55.44 16.15
CA LYS A 175 -17.73 -56.38 16.06
C LYS A 175 -17.28 -57.75 15.57
N GLN A 176 -16.43 -57.81 14.55
CA GLN A 176 -15.91 -59.06 14.01
C GLN A 176 -15.06 -59.82 15.05
N VAL A 177 -14.21 -59.12 15.80
CA VAL A 177 -13.43 -59.73 16.89
C VAL A 177 -14.33 -60.25 18.01
N SER A 178 -15.41 -59.52 18.33
CA SER A 178 -16.37 -59.94 19.36
C SER A 178 -17.14 -61.19 18.96
N LEU A 179 -17.63 -61.24 17.71
CA LEU A 179 -18.33 -62.41 17.14
C LEU A 179 -17.42 -63.64 17.04
N GLU A 180 -16.15 -63.48 16.66
CA GLU A 180 -15.23 -64.61 16.60
C GLU A 180 -14.93 -65.16 18.00
N ARG A 181 -14.86 -64.30 19.02
CA ARG A 181 -14.71 -64.74 20.42
C ARG A 181 -15.92 -65.52 20.90
N GLU A 182 -17.13 -65.07 20.57
CA GLU A 182 -18.38 -65.78 20.87
C GLU A 182 -18.44 -67.14 20.15
N ARG A 183 -18.11 -67.17 18.86
CA ARG A 183 -18.03 -68.41 18.07
C ARG A 183 -17.06 -69.42 18.68
N GLN A 184 -15.88 -68.97 19.11
CA GLN A 184 -14.91 -69.83 19.80
C GLN A 184 -15.45 -70.36 21.12
N HIS A 185 -16.12 -69.51 21.91
CA HIS A 185 -16.75 -69.92 23.15
C HIS A 185 -17.81 -71.01 22.92
N ASP A 186 -18.73 -70.78 22.00
CA ASP A 186 -19.77 -71.76 21.63
C ASP A 186 -19.16 -73.07 21.14
N GLN A 187 -18.11 -73.02 20.32
CA GLN A 187 -17.40 -74.20 19.85
C GLN A 187 -16.76 -74.99 21.00
N THR A 188 -16.09 -74.31 21.95
CA THR A 188 -15.55 -74.98 23.14
C THR A 188 -16.64 -75.57 24.03
N HIS A 189 -17.77 -74.87 24.18
CA HIS A 189 -18.91 -75.36 24.95
C HIS A 189 -19.52 -76.63 24.33
N VAL A 190 -19.74 -76.65 23.00
CA VAL A 190 -20.22 -77.85 22.29
C VAL A 190 -19.22 -79.00 22.42
N GLN A 191 -17.92 -78.75 22.28
CA GLN A 191 -16.89 -79.78 22.43
C GLN A 191 -16.92 -80.41 23.83
N ASN A 192 -17.05 -79.60 24.88
CA ASN A 192 -17.17 -80.09 26.26
C ASN A 192 -18.46 -80.92 26.46
N GLN A 193 -19.57 -80.55 25.81
CA GLN A 193 -20.80 -81.33 25.87
C GLN A 193 -20.66 -82.69 25.18
N LEU A 194 -19.98 -82.75 24.03
CA LEU A 194 -19.69 -84.00 23.33
C LEU A 194 -18.81 -84.93 24.18
N GLU A 195 -17.74 -84.42 24.79
CA GLU A 195 -16.88 -85.20 25.69
C GLU A 195 -17.67 -85.78 26.88
N LYS A 196 -18.59 -85.00 27.45
CA LYS A 196 -19.46 -85.47 28.52
C LYS A 196 -20.43 -86.58 28.05
N LEU A 197 -20.96 -86.47 26.82
CA LEU A 197 -21.81 -87.50 26.23
C LEU A 197 -21.04 -88.80 25.99
N ASP A 198 -19.81 -88.73 25.46
CA ASP A 198 -18.95 -89.90 25.25
C ASP A 198 -18.67 -90.65 26.56
N LEU A 199 -18.39 -89.93 27.65
CA LEU A 199 -18.20 -90.53 28.98
C LEU A 199 -19.47 -91.24 29.48
N LEU A 200 -20.64 -90.63 29.27
CA LEU A 200 -21.92 -91.24 29.64
C LEU A 200 -22.21 -92.49 28.82
N GLU A 201 -21.92 -92.46 27.52
CA GLU A 201 -22.08 -93.62 26.63
C GLU A 201 -21.14 -94.77 27.05
N GLN A 202 -19.89 -94.46 27.41
CA GLN A 202 -18.95 -95.45 27.92
C GLN A 202 -19.45 -96.13 29.20
N GLU A 203 -19.96 -95.35 30.16
CA GLU A 203 -20.54 -95.89 31.40
C GLU A 203 -21.82 -96.68 31.14
N TYR A 204 -22.68 -96.24 30.21
CA TYR A 204 -23.87 -96.98 29.81
C TYR A 204 -23.52 -98.34 29.20
N ASN A 205 -22.54 -98.38 28.30
CA ASN A 205 -22.06 -99.62 27.69
C ASN A 205 -21.48 -100.58 28.74
N LYS A 206 -20.69 -100.06 29.69
CA LYS A 206 -20.16 -100.82 30.81
C LYS A 206 -21.28 -101.41 31.69
N LEU A 207 -22.29 -100.61 32.03
CA LEU A 207 -23.45 -101.08 32.77
C LEU A 207 -24.23 -102.17 32.00
N THR A 208 -24.41 -101.99 30.70
CA THR A 208 -25.12 -102.93 29.81
C THR A 208 -24.39 -104.26 29.69
N THR A 209 -23.07 -104.24 29.50
CA THR A 209 -22.26 -105.48 29.47
C THR A 209 -22.35 -106.22 30.80
N MET A 210 -22.27 -105.50 31.93
CA MET A 210 -22.43 -106.08 33.26
C MET A 210 -23.83 -106.72 33.43
N GLN A 211 -24.89 -106.04 33.00
CA GLN A 211 -26.27 -106.57 33.05
C GLN A 211 -26.48 -107.78 32.12
N ALA A 212 -25.86 -107.80 30.95
CA ALA A 212 -25.89 -108.93 30.03
C ALA A 212 -25.20 -110.17 30.62
N LEU A 213 -24.05 -109.99 31.29
CA LEU A 213 -23.36 -111.07 31.99
C LEU A 213 -24.23 -111.67 33.11
N VAL A 214 -24.88 -110.82 33.91
CA VAL A 214 -25.82 -111.26 34.96
C VAL A 214 -26.98 -112.06 34.36
N SER A 215 -27.57 -111.58 33.26
CA SER A 215 -28.67 -112.28 32.58
C SER A 215 -28.25 -113.63 32.00
N GLN A 216 -27.04 -113.75 31.45
CA GLN A 216 -26.50 -115.02 30.94
C GLN A 216 -26.18 -116.01 32.06
N LEU A 217 -25.73 -115.55 33.23
CA LEU A 217 -25.53 -116.39 34.40
C LEU A 217 -26.85 -116.93 34.99
N ASN A 218 -27.96 -116.23 34.79
CA ASN A 218 -29.31 -116.69 35.19
C ASN A 218 -29.99 -117.66 34.20
N VAL A 219 -29.37 -117.97 33.05
CA VAL A 219 -29.93 -118.89 32.04
C VAL A 219 -28.92 -120.01 31.69
N LYS A 220 -28.77 -121.00 32.58
CA LYS A 220 -28.31 -122.35 32.20
C LYS A 220 -29.33 -123.39 32.69
N PRO A 221 -29.92 -124.22 31.80
CA PRO A 221 -30.72 -125.38 32.18
C PRO A 221 -29.82 -126.63 32.28
N SER A 222 -30.09 -127.51 33.24
CA SER A 222 -29.72 -128.93 33.12
C SER A 222 -30.74 -129.81 33.86
N ARG A 223 -31.26 -130.81 33.15
CA ARG A 223 -32.33 -131.73 33.56
C ARG A 223 -31.72 -133.14 33.80
N LYS A 224 -32.00 -133.70 34.99
CA LYS A 224 -32.04 -135.08 35.58
C LYS A 224 -31.35 -136.29 34.89
N PRO A 225 -31.03 -137.36 35.66
CA PRO A 225 -31.93 -138.54 35.72
C PRO A 225 -32.08 -139.17 37.13
N GLY A 226 -33.14 -139.94 37.33
CA GLY A 226 -33.55 -140.49 38.64
C GLY A 226 -32.89 -141.80 39.05
N GLU A 227 -33.13 -142.18 40.31
CA GLU A 227 -33.18 -143.53 40.87
C GLU A 227 -33.79 -143.41 42.30
N PHE A 228 -34.76 -144.29 42.58
CA PHE A 228 -35.45 -144.62 43.85
C PHE A 228 -35.80 -143.52 44.87
#